data_AF-A0A519MQ83-F1
#
_entry.id   AF-A0A519MQ83-F1
#
_cell.length_a   1.000
_cell.length_b   1.000
_cell.length_c   1.000
_cell.angle_alpha   90.00
_cell.angle_beta   90.00
_cell.angle_gamma   90.00
#
_symmetry.space_group_name_H-M   'P 1'
#
loop_
_entity.id
_entity.type
_entity.pdbx_description
1 polymer ?
#
loop_
_entity_poly.entity_id
_entity_poly.type
_entity_poly.pdbx_seq_one_letter_code
_entity_poly.pdbx_strand_id
1 'polypeptide(L)' 'MVTLQGDAIYLRALEPEDLDFIYAIENDEAVWEVSNTQTPYSRFLIRQYLENAHQDIYEAKQLRLAICMKDS' A
#
# COMPACT_ATOMS: atom_id res chain seq x y z
N MET A 1 8.35 -10.25 -18.50
CA MET A 1 9.03 -10.15 -17.19
C MET A 1 7.94 -10.14 -16.13
N VAL A 2 7.76 -11.24 -15.41
CA VAL A 2 6.77 -11.36 -14.33
C VAL A 2 7.50 -12.04 -13.18
N THR A 3 8.14 -11.26 -12.31
CA THR A 3 9.14 -11.78 -11.34
C THR A 3 8.71 -11.69 -9.88
N LEU A 4 7.53 -11.15 -9.58
CA LEU A 4 7.05 -11.00 -8.20
C LEU A 4 5.82 -11.88 -7.93
N GLN A 5 5.94 -13.18 -8.16
CA GLN A 5 4.88 -14.15 -7.90
C GLN A 5 5.39 -15.28 -7.00
N GLY A 6 4.70 -15.55 -5.91
CA GLY A 6 4.86 -16.75 -5.09
C GLY A 6 3.79 -17.79 -5.41
N ASP A 7 3.69 -18.84 -4.60
CA ASP A 7 2.73 -19.93 -4.85
C ASP A 7 1.27 -19.50 -4.64
N ALA A 8 0.99 -18.73 -3.59
CA ALA A 8 -0.35 -18.26 -3.23
C ALA A 8 -0.61 -16.77 -3.48
N ILE A 9 0.46 -15.98 -3.65
CA ILE A 9 0.39 -14.52 -3.73
C ILE A 9 1.21 -13.97 -4.89
N TYR A 10 0.92 -12.74 -5.28
CA TYR A 10 1.75 -11.94 -6.16
C TYR A 10 1.85 -10.51 -5.63
N LEU A 11 2.91 -9.81 -6.04
CA LEU A 11 3.11 -8.40 -5.72
C LEU A 11 2.84 -7.57 -6.96
N ARG A 12 2.14 -6.46 -6.79
CA ARG A 12 1.89 -5.47 -7.84
C ARG A 12 2.15 -4.06 -7.32
N ALA A 13 2.22 -3.09 -8.24
CA ALA A 13 2.20 -1.68 -7.89
C ALA A 13 0.85 -1.30 -7.26
N LEU A 14 0.87 -0.27 -6.43
CA LEU A 14 -0.33 0.34 -5.85
C LEU A 14 -1.15 1.03 -6.95
N GLU A 15 -2.46 0.89 -6.89
CA GLU A 15 -3.41 1.53 -7.80
C GLU A 15 -4.33 2.49 -7.03
N PRO A 16 -4.93 3.50 -7.68
CA PRO A 16 -5.84 4.44 -7.02
C PRO A 16 -7.04 3.76 -6.32
N GLU A 17 -7.48 2.62 -6.82
CA GLU A 17 -8.57 1.81 -6.28
C GLU A 17 -8.23 1.21 -4.90
N ASP A 18 -6.95 1.07 -4.56
CA ASP A 18 -6.50 0.56 -3.25
C ASP A 18 -6.74 1.56 -2.11
N LEU A 19 -7.13 2.80 -2.42
CA LEU A 19 -7.29 3.88 -1.45
C LEU A 19 -8.21 3.51 -0.29
N ASP A 20 -9.38 2.93 -0.57
CA ASP A 20 -10.35 2.61 0.48
C ASP A 20 -9.83 1.48 1.38
N PHE A 21 -9.10 0.52 0.83
CA PHE A 21 -8.46 -0.54 1.60
C PHE A 21 -7.37 0.02 2.52
N ILE A 22 -6.48 0.87 1.99
CA ILE A 22 -5.40 1.51 2.76
C ILE A 22 -6.00 2.43 3.84
N TYR A 23 -7.07 3.15 3.52
CA TYR A 23 -7.77 3.97 4.50
C TYR A 23 -8.34 3.12 5.64
N ALA A 24 -8.98 1.99 5.35
CA ALA A 24 -9.53 1.12 6.38
C ALA A 24 -8.43 0.56 7.30
N ILE A 25 -7.32 0.07 6.75
CA ILE A 25 -6.25 -0.55 7.55
C ILE A 25 -5.44 0.47 8.36
N GLU A 26 -5.12 1.64 7.79
CA GLU A 26 -4.35 2.69 8.49
C GLU A 26 -5.15 3.36 9.62
N ASN A 27 -6.49 3.34 9.52
CA ASN A 27 -7.38 3.85 10.55
C ASN A 27 -7.89 2.76 11.49
N ASP A 28 -7.41 1.52 11.36
CA ASP A 28 -7.72 0.45 12.29
C ASP A 28 -6.83 0.56 13.54
N GLU A 29 -7.42 1.02 14.64
CA GLU A 29 -6.76 1.21 15.93
C GLU A 29 -6.12 -0.09 16.47
N ALA A 30 -6.65 -1.26 16.09
CA ALA A 30 -6.08 -2.54 16.49
C ALA A 30 -4.70 -2.81 15.87
N VAL A 31 -4.35 -2.12 14.77
CA VAL A 31 -3.10 -2.28 14.02
C VAL A 31 -2.09 -1.18 14.33
N TRP A 32 -2.49 -0.13 15.07
CA TRP A 32 -1.60 1.01 15.38
C TRP A 32 -0.35 0.64 16.18
N GLU A 33 -0.45 -0.39 17.03
CA GLU A 33 0.71 -0.89 17.78
C GLU A 33 1.85 -1.39 16.87
N VAL A 34 1.52 -1.83 15.64
CA VAL A 34 2.52 -2.30 14.66
C VAL A 34 2.82 -1.29 13.57
N SER A 35 1.93 -0.34 13.28
CA SER A 35 2.12 0.65 12.20
C SER A 35 2.95 1.88 12.61
N ASN A 36 3.31 2.03 13.90
CA ASN A 36 3.91 3.26 14.46
C ASN A 36 3.05 4.53 14.24
N THR A 37 1.78 4.37 13.89
CA THR A 37 0.84 5.47 13.68
C THR A 37 0.13 5.79 15.00
N GLN A 38 -0.04 7.07 15.32
CA GLN A 38 -0.78 7.53 16.51
C GLN A 38 -2.01 8.38 16.17
N THR A 39 -2.30 8.58 14.88
CA THR A 39 -3.39 9.44 14.40
C THR A 39 -4.02 8.89 13.13
N PRO A 40 -5.36 8.99 12.98
CA PRO A 40 -6.06 8.56 11.78
C PRO A 40 -5.60 9.32 10.53
N TYR A 41 -5.41 8.61 9.43
CA TYR A 41 -5.10 9.20 8.13
C TYR A 41 -6.38 9.58 7.38
N SER A 42 -6.46 10.80 6.86
CA SER A 42 -7.58 11.19 6.00
C SER A 42 -7.49 10.56 4.61
N ARG A 43 -8.63 10.32 3.96
CA ARG A 43 -8.67 9.87 2.54
C ARG A 43 -7.88 10.80 1.62
N PHE A 44 -7.84 12.09 1.91
CA PHE A 44 -7.07 13.07 1.14
C PHE A 44 -5.57 12.81 1.23
N LEU A 45 -5.05 12.56 2.44
CA LEU A 45 -3.63 12.25 2.63
C LEU A 45 -3.23 10.95 1.93
N ILE A 46 -4.06 9.91 2.03
CA ILE A 46 -3.80 8.62 1.38
C ILE A 46 -3.85 8.75 -0.15
N ARG A 47 -4.80 9.53 -0.68
CA ARG A 47 -4.84 9.85 -2.10
C ARG A 47 -3.55 10.51 -2.57
N GLN A 48 -3.12 11.56 -1.86
CA GLN A 48 -1.88 12.26 -2.19
C GLN A 48 -0.68 11.31 -2.08
N TYR A 49 -0.69 10.38 -1.12
CA TYR A 49 0.33 9.36 -0.97
C TYR A 49 0.38 8.39 -2.16
N LEU A 50 -0.78 7.89 -2.62
CA LEU A 50 -0.89 7.03 -3.80
C LEU A 50 -0.49 7.77 -5.08
N GLU A 51 -0.90 9.03 -5.20
CA GLU A 51 -0.49 9.91 -6.30
C GLU A 51 1.01 10.16 -6.29
N ASN A 52 1.72 10.05 -5.17
CA ASN A 52 3.19 10.14 -5.12
C ASN A 52 3.90 8.78 -5.19
N ALA A 53 3.17 7.65 -5.16
CA ALA A 53 3.75 6.31 -5.16
C ALA A 53 4.44 5.94 -6.49
N HIS A 54 4.22 6.73 -7.55
CA HIS A 54 4.90 6.61 -8.84
C HIS A 54 6.25 7.36 -8.89
N GLN A 55 6.63 8.09 -7.83
CA GLN A 55 7.96 8.72 -7.77
C GLN A 55 9.04 7.65 -7.86
N ASP A 56 10.12 7.99 -8.56
CA ASP A 56 11.20 7.06 -8.82
C ASP A 56 11.75 6.51 -7.49
N ILE A 57 11.99 5.19 -7.44
CA ILE A 57 12.58 4.50 -6.27
C ILE A 57 13.90 5.15 -5.88
N TYR A 58 14.64 5.73 -6.83
CA TYR A 58 15.89 6.45 -6.55
C TYR A 58 15.68 7.79 -5.83
N GLU A 59 14.55 8.45 -6.03
CA GLU A 59 14.16 9.68 -5.32
C GLU A 59 13.51 9.36 -3.97
N ALA A 60 12.57 8.42 -3.95
CA ALA A 60 11.82 8.05 -2.74
C ALA A 60 12.61 7.12 -1.79
N LYS A 61 13.66 6.44 -2.29
CA LYS A 61 14.43 5.39 -1.60
C LYS A 61 13.55 4.28 -0.99
N GLN A 62 12.38 4.07 -1.57
CA GLN A 62 11.36 3.14 -1.10
C GLN A 62 10.70 2.45 -2.28
N LEU A 63 10.48 1.14 -2.19
CA LEU A 63 9.66 0.38 -3.11
C LEU A 63 8.36 -0.01 -2.39
N ARG A 64 7.22 0.39 -2.94
CA ARG A 64 5.89 0.12 -2.39
C ARG A 64 5.16 -0.85 -3.28
N LEU A 65 4.70 -1.96 -2.70
CA LEU A 65 4.02 -3.03 -3.42
C LEU A 65 2.78 -3.46 -2.65
N ALA A 66 1.69 -3.74 -3.36
CA ALA A 66 0.51 -4.38 -2.82
C ALA A 66 0.66 -5.90 -2.91
N ILE A 67 0.27 -6.61 -1.85
CA ILE A 67 0.20 -8.07 -1.81
C ILE A 67 -1.20 -8.49 -2.26
N CYS A 68 -1.28 -9.33 -3.27
CA CYS A 68 -2.54 -9.85 -3.78
C CYS A 68 -2.53 -11.38 -3.74
N MET A 69 -3.66 -11.99 -3.42
CA MET A 69 -3.83 -13.43 -3.57
C MET A 69 -3.99 -13.78 -5.04
N LYS A 70 -3.46 -14.94 -5.46
CA LYS A 70 -3.74 -15.47 -6.79
C LYS A 70 -5.18 -16.00 -6.81
N ASP A 71 -5.99 -15.52 -7.75
CA ASP A 71 -7.23 -16.21 -8.13
C ASP A 71 -6.85 -17.63 -8.57
N SER A 72 -7.44 -18.63 -7.90
CA SER A 72 -7.18 -20.06 -8.14
C SER A 72 -7.93 -20.58 -9.36
#